data_AF-A0A3N7FYK6-F1
#
_entry.id   AF-A0A3N7FYK6-F1
#
_cell.length_a   1.000
_cell.length_b   1.000
_cell.length_c   1.000
_cell.angle_alpha   90.00
_cell.angle_beta   90.00
_cell.angle_gamma   90.00
#
_symmetry.space_group_name_H-M   'P 1'
#
loop_
_entity.id
_entity.type
_entity.pdbx_description
1 polymer ?
#
loop_
_entity_poly.entity_id
_entity_poly.type
_entity_poly.pdbx_seq_one_letter_code
_entity_poly.pdbx_strand_id
1 'polypeptide(L)'
;METVNGMFPGPRVVAREGDRLVVKVVNHVPNNISIHRHGIRQLQSGWADGPSCITQCPIQTNQTYVYNFTITGKRGTLFWHTHFSWLRATVYGPLIIFPKQNEVTIMLEWFSADPEAVINQALQTGGWPNVSEAYTFKTCSRLFFSIANHTFTAVEADATYMKPFETNLLVITPGQTTNILLKTEPIAPNASFYMLARPYFTGKAILLHSWSKK
;
A
#
# COMPACT_ATOMS: atom_id res chain seq x y z
N MET A 1 -14.71 3.13 9.91
CA MET A 1 -13.62 3.34 8.94
C MET A 1 -12.97 4.70 9.14
N GLU A 2 -11.74 4.68 9.60
CA GLU A 2 -10.85 5.81 9.76
C GLU A 2 -10.28 6.22 8.39
N THR A 3 -10.22 7.53 8.16
CA THR A 3 -9.70 8.11 6.91
C THR A 3 -8.76 9.26 7.22
N VAL A 4 -7.95 9.67 6.24
CA VAL A 4 -7.13 10.89 6.35
C VAL A 4 -7.80 11.98 5.53
N ASN A 5 -8.16 13.08 6.18
CA ASN A 5 -8.86 14.21 5.55
C ASN A 5 -10.15 13.81 4.81
N GLY A 6 -10.86 12.79 5.29
CA GLY A 6 -12.06 12.27 4.63
C GLY A 6 -11.79 11.49 3.33
N MET A 7 -10.53 11.21 3.00
CA MET A 7 -10.13 10.51 1.78
C MET A 7 -9.76 9.06 2.04
N PHE A 8 -10.13 8.20 1.09
CA PHE A 8 -9.68 6.82 1.02
C PHE A 8 -9.46 6.35 -0.44
N PRO A 9 -8.24 5.88 -0.78
CA PRO A 9 -7.00 5.99 -0.01
C PRO A 9 -6.72 7.44 0.39
N GLY A 10 -5.92 7.63 1.44
CA GLY A 10 -5.53 8.95 1.91
C GLY A 10 -4.79 9.76 0.85
N PRO A 11 -4.60 11.07 1.09
CA PRO A 11 -4.02 11.98 0.10
C PRO A 11 -2.62 11.54 -0.34
N ARG A 12 -2.33 11.78 -1.62
CA ARG A 12 -0.97 11.60 -2.15
C ARG A 12 -0.02 12.62 -1.53
N VAL A 13 1.13 12.14 -1.06
CA VAL A 13 2.25 12.99 -0.65
C VAL A 13 3.26 12.99 -1.79
N VAL A 14 3.60 14.17 -2.28
CA VAL A 14 4.56 14.35 -3.38
C VAL A 14 5.74 15.14 -2.86
N ALA A 15 6.94 14.66 -3.10
CA ALA A 15 8.20 15.31 -2.76
C ALA A 15 9.24 15.05 -3.84
N ARG A 16 10.38 15.72 -3.77
CA ARG A 16 11.58 15.42 -4.55
C ARG A 16 12.71 14.89 -3.67
N GLU A 17 13.66 14.20 -4.28
CA GLU A 17 14.88 13.82 -3.58
C GLU A 17 15.61 15.07 -3.04
N GLY A 18 15.90 15.04 -1.74
CA GLY A 18 16.50 16.15 -0.99
C GLY A 18 15.49 17.08 -0.32
N ASP A 19 14.19 16.94 -0.58
CA ASP A 19 13.18 17.79 0.06
C ASP A 19 13.07 17.48 1.56
N ARG A 20 12.83 18.54 2.34
CA ARG A 20 12.45 18.44 3.75
C ARG A 20 10.94 18.35 3.86
N LEU A 21 10.44 17.22 4.32
CA LEU A 21 9.03 16.98 4.51
C LEU A 21 8.62 17.28 5.96
N VAL A 22 7.63 18.16 6.13
CA VAL A 22 7.01 18.47 7.42
C VAL A 22 5.54 18.09 7.38
N VAL A 23 5.16 17.04 8.09
CA VAL A 23 3.80 16.51 8.13
C VAL A 23 3.25 16.63 9.54
N LYS A 24 2.28 17.54 9.72
CA LYS A 24 1.51 17.66 10.96
C LYS A 24 0.35 16.66 10.91
N VAL A 25 0.36 15.70 11.82
CA VAL A 25 -0.72 14.73 12.00
C VAL A 25 -1.51 15.12 13.24
N VAL A 26 -2.81 15.36 13.05
CA VAL A 26 -3.76 15.63 14.13
C VAL A 26 -4.70 14.44 14.22
N ASN A 27 -4.70 13.76 15.36
CA ASN A 27 -5.54 12.58 15.54
C ASN A 27 -6.94 13.00 16.00
N HIS A 28 -7.94 12.85 15.14
CA HIS A 28 -9.36 13.05 15.49
C HIS A 28 -10.15 11.75 15.58
N VAL A 29 -9.50 10.59 15.39
CA VAL A 29 -10.15 9.28 15.49
C VAL A 29 -10.08 8.76 16.93
N PRO A 30 -11.02 7.91 17.38
CA PRO A 30 -11.04 7.39 18.75
C PRO A 30 -9.84 6.49 19.06
N ASN A 31 -9.22 5.91 18.02
CA ASN A 31 -8.08 5.03 18.14
C ASN A 31 -6.76 5.79 18.19
N ASN A 32 -5.80 5.25 18.94
CA ASN A 32 -4.41 5.68 18.88
C ASN A 32 -3.85 5.47 17.47
N ILE A 33 -3.03 6.40 16.97
CA ILE A 33 -2.45 6.29 15.62
C ILE A 33 -0.96 6.61 15.62
N SER A 34 -0.26 6.15 14.59
CA SER A 34 1.10 6.60 14.24
C SER A 34 1.28 6.43 12.74
N ILE A 35 2.07 7.26 12.08
CA ILE A 35 2.23 7.21 10.62
C ILE A 35 3.66 6.82 10.27
N HIS A 36 3.80 5.74 9.51
CA HIS A 36 5.06 5.28 8.94
C HIS A 36 5.14 5.58 7.44
N ARG A 37 6.36 5.89 6.96
CA ARG A 37 6.65 6.10 5.53
C ARG A 37 7.46 4.92 5.04
N HIS A 38 6.76 3.96 4.46
CA HIS A 38 7.36 2.71 4.01
C HIS A 38 8.46 2.98 2.98
N GLY A 39 9.65 2.46 3.22
CA GLY A 39 10.80 2.58 2.33
C GLY A 39 11.64 3.86 2.47
N ILE A 40 11.26 4.82 3.33
CA ILE A 40 12.13 5.96 3.68
C ILE A 40 13.17 5.52 4.71
N ARG A 41 14.45 5.81 4.47
CA ARG A 41 15.56 5.35 5.34
C ARG A 41 15.63 6.03 6.71
N GLN A 42 15.01 7.19 6.87
CA GLN A 42 15.04 7.99 8.11
C GLN A 42 16.46 8.21 8.68
N LEU A 43 17.42 8.54 7.80
CA LEU A 43 18.81 8.76 8.20
C LEU A 43 18.87 9.96 9.17
N GLN A 44 19.32 9.69 10.40
CA GLN A 44 19.38 10.67 11.49
C GLN A 44 18.02 11.30 11.85
N SER A 45 16.90 10.67 11.48
CA SER A 45 15.54 11.13 11.76
C SER A 45 14.63 10.01 12.26
N GLY A 46 15.19 9.06 13.01
CA GLY A 46 14.47 7.86 13.49
C GLY A 46 13.22 8.16 14.31
N TRP A 47 13.17 9.31 15.01
CA TRP A 47 11.96 9.76 15.72
C TRP A 47 10.75 9.96 14.79
N ALA A 48 10.99 10.23 13.50
CA ALA A 48 9.95 10.46 12.51
C ALA A 48 9.55 9.19 11.73
N ASP A 49 10.09 8.02 12.10
CA ASP A 49 9.87 6.78 11.35
C ASP A 49 8.43 6.28 11.45
N GLY A 50 7.82 6.31 12.64
CA GLY A 50 6.39 6.00 12.81
C GLY A 50 6.04 4.76 13.64
N PRO A 51 6.79 3.64 13.63
CA PRO A 51 6.40 2.43 14.34
C PRO A 51 6.12 2.65 15.84
N SER A 52 4.85 2.43 16.22
CA SER A 52 4.41 2.59 17.62
C SER A 52 5.15 1.64 18.55
N CYS A 53 5.53 2.16 19.71
CA CYS A 53 6.30 1.47 20.75
C CYS A 53 7.71 1.04 20.32
N ILE A 54 8.18 1.44 19.14
CA ILE A 54 9.55 1.20 18.68
C ILE A 54 10.30 2.54 18.54
N THR A 55 9.78 3.45 17.71
CA THR A 55 10.42 4.76 17.48
C THR A 55 9.67 5.91 18.13
N GLN A 56 8.39 5.70 18.50
CA GLN A 56 7.56 6.69 19.17
C GLN A 56 6.42 6.06 19.97
N CYS A 57 5.89 6.80 20.95
CA CYS A 57 4.57 6.52 21.49
C CYS A 57 3.48 6.86 20.44
N PRO A 58 2.34 6.16 20.45
CA PRO A 58 1.23 6.49 19.57
C PRO A 58 0.65 7.87 19.88
N ILE A 59 0.18 8.55 18.83
CA ILE A 59 -0.55 9.81 18.90
C ILE A 59 -1.95 9.50 19.41
N GLN A 60 -2.24 9.93 20.65
CA GLN A 60 -3.55 9.74 21.26
C GLN A 60 -4.62 10.60 20.58
N THR A 61 -5.88 10.25 20.81
CA THR A 61 -7.04 11.03 20.36
C THR A 61 -6.93 12.48 20.80
N ASN A 62 -7.22 13.40 19.88
CA ASN A 62 -7.08 14.85 20.02
C ASN A 62 -5.64 15.36 20.26
N GLN A 63 -4.62 14.51 20.10
CA GLN A 63 -3.23 14.92 20.12
C GLN A 63 -2.68 15.17 18.72
N THR A 64 -1.58 15.91 18.68
CA THR A 64 -0.89 16.28 17.45
C THR A 64 0.57 15.85 17.52
N TYR A 65 1.10 15.36 16.40
CA TYR A 65 2.53 15.10 16.23
C TYR A 65 3.02 15.64 14.89
N VAL A 66 4.24 16.21 14.88
CA VAL A 66 4.84 16.76 13.67
C VAL A 66 6.02 15.88 13.28
N TYR A 67 5.89 15.24 12.12
CA TYR A 67 6.97 14.52 11.49
C TYR A 67 7.80 15.48 10.65
N ASN A 68 9.10 15.58 10.91
CA ASN A 68 10.01 16.48 10.22
C ASN A 68 11.29 15.71 9.89
N PHE A 69 11.51 15.46 8.61
CA PHE A 69 12.66 14.70 8.10
C PHE A 69 13.00 15.11 6.67
N THR A 70 14.21 14.77 6.23
CA THR A 70 14.68 15.01 4.87
C THR A 70 14.73 13.70 4.09
N ILE A 71 14.27 13.71 2.85
CA ILE A 71 14.31 12.53 1.98
C ILE A 71 15.68 12.42 1.33
N THR A 72 16.45 11.41 1.72
CA THR A 72 17.80 11.16 1.19
C THR A 72 17.94 9.77 0.57
N GLY A 73 18.44 9.71 -0.66
CA GLY A 73 18.81 8.46 -1.34
C GLY A 73 17.62 7.58 -1.71
N LYS A 74 16.46 8.18 -2.00
CA LYS A 74 15.22 7.51 -2.41
C LYS A 74 14.54 8.33 -3.51
N ARG A 75 14.05 7.64 -4.54
CA ARG A 75 13.33 8.19 -5.70
C ARG A 75 12.41 7.13 -6.30
N GLY A 76 11.21 7.49 -6.71
CA GLY A 76 10.21 6.56 -7.22
C GLY A 76 8.96 6.51 -6.35
N THR A 77 8.27 5.38 -6.39
CA THR A 77 6.94 5.23 -5.76
C THR A 77 7.07 4.47 -4.45
N LEU A 78 6.62 5.09 -3.36
CA LEU A 78 6.50 4.50 -2.03
C LEU A 78 5.07 4.74 -1.51
N PHE A 79 4.82 4.41 -0.24
CA PHE A 79 3.54 4.70 0.40
C PHE A 79 3.75 5.02 1.88
N TRP A 80 2.80 5.72 2.46
CA TRP A 80 2.70 5.92 3.90
C TRP A 80 1.50 5.13 4.42
N HIS A 81 1.57 4.68 5.67
CA HIS A 81 0.47 3.97 6.31
C HIS A 81 0.53 4.12 7.83
N THR A 82 -0.59 3.86 8.49
CA THR A 82 -0.60 3.80 9.95
C THR A 82 0.25 2.63 10.44
N HIS A 83 1.02 2.81 11.51
CA HIS A 83 1.84 1.76 12.13
C HIS A 83 1.42 1.49 13.58
N PHE A 84 0.10 1.44 13.78
CA PHE A 84 -0.58 1.08 15.02
C PHE A 84 -1.73 0.12 14.69
N SER A 85 -1.82 -1.01 15.39
CA SER A 85 -2.84 -2.05 15.13
C SER A 85 -2.92 -2.44 13.63
N TRP A 86 -4.12 -2.73 13.14
CA TRP A 86 -4.42 -3.04 11.73
C TRP A 86 -4.97 -1.84 10.96
N LEU A 87 -5.04 -0.67 11.59
CA LEU A 87 -5.46 0.61 10.99
C LEU A 87 -4.74 0.95 9.69
N ARG A 88 -3.56 0.37 9.41
CA ARG A 88 -2.96 0.47 8.07
C ARG A 88 -3.94 0.12 6.97
N ALA A 89 -4.90 -0.78 7.20
CA ALA A 89 -5.87 -1.26 6.21
C ALA A 89 -6.82 -0.17 5.67
N THR A 90 -7.09 0.87 6.45
CA THR A 90 -7.93 2.02 6.04
C THR A 90 -7.13 3.32 5.96
N VAL A 91 -6.05 3.43 6.74
CA VAL A 91 -5.23 4.62 6.86
C VAL A 91 -3.89 4.40 6.15
N TYR A 92 -3.87 4.69 4.85
CA TYR A 92 -2.68 4.66 4.00
C TYR A 92 -2.86 5.58 2.79
N GLY A 93 -1.75 5.91 2.13
CA GLY A 93 -1.77 6.67 0.88
C GLY A 93 -0.43 6.66 0.17
N PRO A 94 -0.39 7.09 -1.10
CA PRO A 94 0.83 7.09 -1.89
C PRO A 94 1.83 8.15 -1.41
N LEU A 95 3.13 7.82 -1.51
CA LEU A 95 4.26 8.72 -1.32
C LEU A 95 5.11 8.68 -2.58
N ILE A 96 5.04 9.72 -3.39
CA ILE A 96 5.75 9.80 -4.68
C ILE A 96 6.95 10.72 -4.51
N ILE A 97 8.15 10.21 -4.82
CA ILE A 97 9.40 10.95 -4.71
C ILE A 97 9.97 11.13 -6.09
N PHE A 98 9.79 12.31 -6.66
CA PHE A 98 10.35 12.58 -7.97
C PHE A 98 11.87 12.75 -7.90
N PRO A 99 12.57 12.44 -9.00
CA PRO A 99 13.88 13.01 -9.22
C PRO A 99 13.78 14.54 -9.14
N LYS A 100 14.93 15.23 -9.09
CA LYS A 100 14.94 16.69 -9.26
C LYS A 100 14.34 17.16 -10.59
N GLN A 101 14.03 16.26 -11.54
CA GLN A 101 13.26 16.52 -12.78
C GLN A 101 12.07 15.57 -12.95
N ASN A 102 11.08 16.00 -13.74
CA ASN A 102 9.67 15.56 -13.73
C ASN A 102 9.41 14.17 -14.34
N GLU A 103 8.68 13.32 -13.61
CA GLU A 103 7.84 12.23 -14.13
C GLU A 103 6.52 12.21 -13.33
N VAL A 104 5.50 11.42 -13.70
CA VAL A 104 4.19 11.35 -12.99
C VAL A 104 3.78 9.89 -12.85
N THR A 105 3.30 9.49 -11.66
CA THR A 105 2.84 8.11 -11.36
C THR A 105 1.43 8.12 -10.75
N ILE A 106 0.60 7.12 -11.08
CA ILE A 106 -0.80 6.92 -10.62
C ILE A 106 -0.89 5.62 -9.79
N MET A 107 -1.69 5.61 -8.72
CA MET A 107 -1.92 4.44 -7.83
C MET A 107 -3.43 4.29 -7.52
N LEU A 108 -3.94 3.05 -7.35
CA LEU A 108 -5.37 2.69 -7.12
C LEU A 108 -5.50 1.67 -5.96
N GLU A 109 -6.48 1.78 -5.03
CA GLU A 109 -6.94 0.66 -4.13
C GLU A 109 -8.24 0.92 -3.27
N TRP A 110 -8.95 -0.14 -2.80
CA TRP A 110 -10.22 -0.19 -2.00
C TRP A 110 -10.31 -1.34 -0.95
N PHE A 111 -11.12 -1.20 0.13
CA PHE A 111 -11.52 -2.26 1.11
C PHE A 111 -13.02 -2.18 1.46
N SER A 112 -13.67 -3.32 1.72
CA SER A 112 -15.12 -3.40 2.03
C SER A 112 -15.50 -3.62 3.52
N ALA A 113 -14.55 -3.95 4.41
CA ALA A 113 -14.82 -4.30 5.80
C ALA A 113 -14.01 -3.46 6.81
N ASP A 114 -14.53 -3.30 8.04
CA ASP A 114 -13.89 -2.54 9.13
C ASP A 114 -12.68 -3.29 9.72
N PRO A 115 -11.43 -2.79 9.58
CA PRO A 115 -10.24 -3.53 9.98
C PRO A 115 -10.07 -3.77 11.47
N GLU A 116 -10.56 -2.88 12.34
CA GLU A 116 -10.42 -3.04 13.80
C GLU A 116 -11.41 -4.08 14.35
N ALA A 117 -12.53 -4.32 13.67
CA ALA A 117 -13.41 -5.44 13.99
C ALA A 117 -12.74 -6.79 13.65
N VAL A 118 -12.03 -6.84 12.52
CA VAL A 118 -11.33 -8.05 12.05
C VAL A 118 -10.21 -8.48 13.01
N ILE A 119 -9.40 -7.54 13.52
CA ILE A 119 -8.33 -7.87 14.45
C ILE A 119 -8.85 -8.32 15.81
N ASN A 120 -9.88 -7.66 16.35
CA ASN A 120 -10.46 -8.02 17.65
C ASN A 120 -11.03 -9.45 17.63
N GLN A 121 -11.65 -9.86 16.53
CA GLN A 121 -12.12 -11.22 16.33
C GLN A 121 -10.95 -12.22 16.22
N ALA A 122 -9.89 -11.90 15.47
CA ALA A 122 -8.73 -12.79 15.30
C ALA A 122 -7.96 -12.99 16.62
N LEU A 123 -7.78 -11.93 17.42
CA LEU A 123 -7.13 -11.99 18.72
C LEU A 123 -7.94 -12.79 19.76
N GLN A 124 -9.26 -12.79 19.66
CA GLN A 124 -10.15 -13.55 20.57
C GLN A 124 -10.25 -15.04 20.20
N THR A 125 -10.16 -15.37 18.91
CA THR A 125 -10.41 -16.74 18.42
C THR A 125 -9.13 -17.54 18.17
N GLY A 126 -7.97 -16.88 18.10
CA GLY A 126 -6.70 -17.50 17.71
C GLY A 126 -6.68 -17.97 16.24
N GLY A 127 -7.72 -17.65 15.47
CA GLY A 127 -7.89 -18.02 14.07
C GLY A 127 -7.29 -16.98 13.12
N TRP A 128 -6.99 -17.42 11.89
CA TRP A 128 -6.63 -16.51 10.81
C TRP A 128 -7.83 -15.64 10.42
N PRO A 129 -7.64 -14.34 10.15
CA PRO A 129 -8.73 -13.46 9.71
C PRO A 129 -9.32 -13.96 8.38
N ASN A 130 -10.65 -13.84 8.23
CA ASN A 130 -11.37 -14.26 7.02
C ASN A 130 -10.77 -13.59 5.77
N VAL A 131 -10.66 -14.37 4.69
CA VAL A 131 -10.09 -13.93 3.41
C VAL A 131 -10.93 -12.79 2.84
N SER A 132 -10.31 -11.63 2.53
CA SER A 132 -11.01 -10.47 1.99
C SER A 132 -11.55 -10.75 0.57
N GLU A 133 -12.80 -10.40 0.30
CA GLU A 133 -13.44 -10.57 -1.02
C GLU A 133 -13.09 -9.47 -2.05
N ALA A 134 -11.98 -8.74 -1.88
CA ALA A 134 -11.52 -7.75 -2.85
C ALA A 134 -9.99 -7.78 -3.01
N TYR A 135 -9.52 -7.73 -4.26
CA TYR A 135 -8.15 -8.01 -4.66
C TYR A 135 -7.37 -6.73 -5.00
N THR A 136 -6.59 -6.17 -4.07
CA THR A 136 -5.35 -5.40 -4.36
C THR A 136 -4.50 -5.21 -3.08
N PHE A 137 -3.32 -4.57 -3.21
CA PHE A 137 -2.10 -4.37 -2.38
C PHE A 137 -2.09 -4.46 -0.83
N LYS A 138 -2.93 -5.27 -0.19
CA LYS A 138 -2.88 -5.51 1.25
C LYS A 138 -3.24 -6.92 1.70
N THR A 139 -3.13 -7.91 0.82
CA THR A 139 -3.25 -9.29 1.29
C THR A 139 -2.06 -9.60 2.21
N CYS A 140 -2.19 -10.48 3.21
CA CYS A 140 -1.02 -11.08 3.89
C CYS A 140 -0.24 -12.02 2.94
N SER A 141 -0.66 -12.06 1.67
CA SER A 141 -0.29 -12.98 0.63
C SER A 141 0.35 -12.22 -0.52
N ARG A 142 1.00 -12.94 -1.43
CA ARG A 142 1.55 -12.34 -2.64
C ARG A 142 0.42 -12.14 -3.65
N LEU A 143 0.51 -11.17 -4.54
CA LEU A 143 -0.47 -10.90 -5.60
C LEU A 143 0.18 -11.14 -6.97
N PHE A 144 -0.53 -11.83 -7.86
CA PHE A 144 -0.31 -11.79 -9.29
C PHE A 144 -1.04 -10.60 -9.89
N PHE A 145 -0.36 -9.82 -10.73
CA PHE A 145 -0.94 -8.72 -11.50
C PHE A 145 -0.70 -8.95 -12.99
N SER A 146 -1.73 -8.73 -13.81
CA SER A 146 -1.64 -8.80 -15.27
C SER A 146 -2.62 -7.86 -15.96
N ILE A 147 -2.33 -7.51 -17.22
CA ILE A 147 -3.19 -6.72 -18.08
C ILE A 147 -3.53 -7.56 -19.30
N ALA A 148 -4.83 -7.73 -19.59
CA ALA A 148 -5.30 -8.57 -20.67
C ALA A 148 -4.70 -8.10 -22.01
N ASN A 149 -4.11 -9.04 -22.74
CA ASN A 149 -3.51 -8.81 -24.06
C ASN A 149 -2.39 -7.74 -24.10
N HIS A 150 -1.72 -7.50 -22.97
CA HIS A 150 -0.59 -6.57 -22.89
C HIS A 150 0.60 -7.20 -22.18
N THR A 151 1.79 -6.91 -22.69
CA THR A 151 3.04 -7.01 -21.95
C THR A 151 3.41 -5.64 -21.40
N PHE A 152 4.22 -5.62 -20.35
CA PHE A 152 4.73 -4.40 -19.74
C PHE A 152 6.18 -4.60 -19.30
N THR A 153 6.93 -3.52 -19.23
CA THR A 153 8.33 -3.54 -18.79
C THR A 153 8.41 -3.07 -17.35
N ALA A 154 8.83 -3.94 -16.44
CA ALA A 154 9.12 -3.54 -15.07
C ALA A 154 10.49 -2.84 -15.01
N VAL A 155 10.53 -1.66 -14.39
CA VAL A 155 11.72 -0.78 -14.37
C VAL A 155 12.18 -0.39 -12.97
N GLU A 156 11.33 -0.57 -11.97
CA GLU A 156 11.60 -0.16 -10.58
C GLU A 156 10.97 -1.14 -9.60
N ALA A 157 11.67 -1.39 -8.49
CA ALA A 157 11.14 -2.02 -7.30
C ALA A 157 11.58 -1.25 -6.05
N ASP A 158 10.64 -0.93 -5.15
CA ASP A 158 10.90 -0.26 -3.86
C ASP A 158 11.74 1.02 -3.99
N ALA A 159 11.33 1.91 -4.89
CA ALA A 159 12.02 3.16 -5.19
C ALA A 159 13.49 2.97 -5.59
N THR A 160 13.79 1.84 -6.25
CA THR A 160 15.10 1.47 -6.76
C THR A 160 14.98 0.96 -8.20
N TYR A 161 15.65 1.64 -9.13
CA TYR A 161 15.68 1.19 -10.52
C TYR A 161 16.34 -0.17 -10.64
N MET A 162 15.75 -1.02 -11.47
CA MET A 162 16.25 -2.35 -11.78
C MET A 162 16.50 -2.50 -13.27
N LYS A 163 17.23 -3.54 -13.68
CA LYS A 163 17.40 -3.86 -15.09
C LYS A 163 16.02 -4.10 -15.71
N PRO A 164 15.62 -3.32 -16.74
CA PRO A 164 14.30 -3.49 -17.36
C PRO A 164 14.10 -4.90 -17.89
N PHE A 165 12.94 -5.48 -17.61
CA PHE A 165 12.54 -6.77 -18.16
C PHE A 165 11.07 -6.74 -18.53
N GLU A 166 10.73 -7.38 -19.65
CA GLU A 166 9.37 -7.46 -20.16
C GLU A 166 8.66 -8.69 -19.56
N THR A 167 7.42 -8.52 -19.13
CA THR A 167 6.57 -9.58 -18.62
C THR A 167 5.10 -9.26 -18.86
N ASN A 168 4.24 -10.27 -18.84
CA ASN A 168 2.77 -10.13 -18.81
C ASN A 168 2.19 -10.42 -17.42
N LEU A 169 3.02 -10.87 -16.48
CA LEU A 169 2.63 -11.25 -15.12
C LEU A 169 3.67 -10.74 -14.13
N LEU A 170 3.20 -10.05 -13.10
CA LEU A 170 4.05 -9.56 -12.01
C LEU A 170 3.59 -10.15 -10.69
N VAL A 171 4.54 -10.54 -9.83
CA VAL A 171 4.27 -10.97 -8.46
C VAL A 171 4.66 -9.85 -7.49
N ILE A 172 3.71 -9.32 -6.75
CA ILE A 172 3.92 -8.25 -5.76
C ILE A 172 3.67 -8.80 -4.37
N THR A 173 4.60 -8.59 -3.44
CA THR A 173 4.40 -8.97 -2.03
C THR A 173 3.97 -7.77 -1.18
N PRO A 174 3.37 -7.98 0.00
CA PRO A 174 2.91 -6.89 0.84
C PRO A 174 4.08 -6.02 1.31
N GLY A 175 3.99 -4.72 1.08
CA GLY A 175 5.08 -3.78 1.34
C GLY A 175 5.91 -3.44 0.10
N GLN A 176 5.83 -4.25 -0.96
CA GLN A 176 6.55 -3.93 -2.19
C GLN A 176 5.78 -2.96 -3.08
N THR A 177 6.56 -2.16 -3.79
CA THR A 177 6.11 -1.24 -4.83
C THR A 177 6.89 -1.52 -6.11
N THR A 178 6.25 -1.32 -7.27
CA THR A 178 6.92 -1.46 -8.56
C THR A 178 6.33 -0.47 -9.55
N ASN A 179 7.19 0.07 -10.43
CA ASN A 179 6.77 0.85 -11.58
C ASN A 179 6.92 0.02 -12.85
N ILE A 180 5.89 0.05 -13.69
CA ILE A 180 5.85 -0.63 -14.98
C ILE A 180 5.61 0.38 -16.11
N LEU A 181 6.24 0.14 -17.25
CA LEU A 181 5.96 0.84 -18.50
C LEU A 181 5.03 -0.03 -19.34
N LEU A 182 3.83 0.48 -19.61
CA LEU A 182 2.85 -0.15 -20.47
C LEU A 182 2.90 0.51 -21.86
N LYS A 183 3.25 -0.25 -22.88
CA LYS A 183 3.12 0.20 -24.27
C LYS A 183 1.74 -0.24 -24.79
N THR A 184 0.93 0.73 -25.20
CA THR A 184 -0.38 0.46 -25.82
C THR A 184 -0.23 0.56 -27.34
N GLU A 185 -0.68 -0.46 -28.06
CA GLU A 185 -0.77 -0.42 -29.52
C GLU A 185 -2.16 0.12 -29.92
N PRO A 186 -2.28 0.95 -30.96
CA PRO A 186 -3.54 1.53 -31.40
C PRO A 186 -4.38 0.47 -32.16
N ILE A 187 -4.87 -0.54 -31.44
CA ILE A 187 -5.52 -1.72 -32.06
C ILE A 187 -6.99 -1.42 -32.44
N ALA A 188 -7.65 -0.44 -31.81
CA ALA A 188 -8.93 0.12 -32.25
C ALA A 188 -9.29 1.36 -31.41
N PRO A 189 -9.98 2.38 -31.98
CA PRO A 189 -10.65 3.37 -31.14
C PRO A 189 -11.67 2.66 -30.24
N ASN A 190 -11.58 2.88 -28.92
CA ASN A 190 -12.45 2.33 -27.86
C ASN A 190 -12.23 0.87 -27.41
N ALA A 191 -11.07 0.26 -27.67
CA ALA A 191 -10.74 -1.03 -27.05
C ALA A 191 -10.59 -0.90 -25.52
N SER A 192 -11.23 -1.80 -24.77
CA SER A 192 -11.12 -1.89 -23.30
C SER A 192 -10.47 -3.21 -22.90
N PHE A 193 -9.55 -3.16 -21.93
CA PHE A 193 -8.80 -4.33 -21.46
C PHE A 193 -8.91 -4.46 -19.95
N TYR A 194 -9.04 -5.70 -19.46
CA TYR A 194 -9.07 -5.96 -18.02
C TYR A 194 -7.68 -5.85 -17.41
N MET A 195 -7.58 -5.12 -16.30
CA MET A 195 -6.46 -5.21 -15.36
C MET A 195 -6.90 -6.11 -14.21
N LEU A 196 -6.10 -7.13 -13.90
CA LEU A 196 -6.44 -8.16 -12.93
C LEU A 196 -5.36 -8.28 -11.87
N ALA A 197 -5.78 -8.39 -10.61
CA ALA A 197 -4.94 -8.77 -9.49
C ALA A 197 -5.55 -10.01 -8.81
N ARG A 198 -4.73 -11.04 -8.52
CA ARG A 198 -5.17 -12.26 -7.84
C ARG A 198 -4.16 -12.71 -6.79
N PRO A 199 -4.57 -13.17 -5.59
CA PRO A 199 -3.67 -13.73 -4.61
C PRO A 199 -2.99 -14.98 -5.13
N TYR A 200 -1.71 -15.09 -4.79
CA TYR A 200 -0.96 -16.32 -4.79
C TYR A 200 -1.23 -17.01 -3.45
N PHE A 201 -1.87 -18.18 -3.53
CA PHE A 201 -2.14 -19.03 -2.38
C PHE A 201 -1.67 -20.45 -2.68
N THR A 202 -0.83 -21.01 -1.82
CA THR A 202 -0.41 -22.42 -1.85
C THR A 202 -1.05 -23.15 -0.68
N GLY A 203 -2.31 -23.52 -0.81
CA GLY A 203 -2.99 -24.44 0.12
C GLY A 203 -3.57 -25.62 -0.64
N LYS A 204 -3.52 -26.82 -0.05
CA LYS A 204 -4.25 -27.99 -0.57
C LYS A 204 -5.75 -27.68 -0.47
N ALA A 205 -6.40 -27.48 -1.61
CA ALA A 205 -7.86 -27.40 -1.65
C ALA A 205 -8.44 -28.79 -1.33
N ILE A 206 -9.21 -28.91 -0.24
CA ILE A 206 -10.13 -30.03 -0.05
C ILE A 206 -11.40 -29.67 -0.83
N LEU A 207 -11.64 -30.38 -1.95
CA LEU A 207 -12.88 -30.31 -2.70
C LEU A 207 -14.01 -30.94 -1.88
N LEU A 208 -14.89 -30.13 -1.30
CA LEU A 208 -16.17 -30.61 -0.79
C LEU A 208 -17.14 -30.79 -1.97
N HIS A 209 -17.48 -32.03 -2.32
CA HIS A 209 -18.57 -32.34 -3.24
C HIS A 209 -19.93 -32.10 -2.55
N SER A 210 -20.74 -31.22 -3.14
CA SER A 210 -22.20 -31.04 -3.04
C SER A 210 -22.95 -31.39 -1.75
N TRP A 211 -23.77 -30.43 -1.27
CA TRP A 211 -25.03 -30.74 -0.59
C TRP A 211 -26.19 -30.18 -1.42
N SER A 212 -27.04 -31.07 -1.94
CA SER A 212 -28.34 -30.75 -2.52
C SER A 212 -29.37 -30.68 -1.39
N LYS A 213 -30.05 -29.54 -1.25
CA LYS A 213 -31.30 -29.48 -0.45
C LYS A 213 -32.42 -30.21 -1.22
N LYS A 214 -33.05 -31.20 -0.59
CA LYS A 214 -34.49 -31.42 -0.72
C LYS A 214 -35.15 -30.77 0.48
#